data_AF-A0A8D8ZLS6-F1
#
_entry.id   AF-A0A8D8ZLS6-F1
#
_cell.length_a   1.000
_cell.length_b   1.000
_cell.length_c   1.000
_cell.angle_alpha   90.00
_cell.angle_beta   90.00
_cell.angle_gamma   90.00
#
_symmetry.space_group_name_H-M   'P 1'
#
loop_
_entity.id
_entity.type
_entity.pdbx_description
1 polymer ?
#
loop_
_entity_poly.entity_id
_entity_poly.type
_entity_poly.pdbx_seq_one_letter_code
_entity_poly.pdbx_strand_id
1 'polypeptide(L)'
;MTNSIPYAPNVLDIGGLHIKPGQPLPKDITEFITSYEQDGIIYFAMGTTMDSNKLGKWKLDRLIRLFGTLKQGVLWKIDSPELSARLPSNVKISKWFPQNDILAHPSCRLFITHGGIHSAFESI
;
A
#
# COMPACT_ATOMS: atom_id res chain seq x y z
N MET A 1 -29.17 -0.88 -3.20
CA MET A 1 -29.24 0.27 -4.13
C MET A 1 -29.22 -0.29 -5.54
N THR A 2 -30.33 -0.21 -6.27
CA THR A 2 -30.45 -0.71 -7.64
C THR A 2 -29.94 0.38 -8.60
N ASN A 3 -28.73 0.23 -9.11
CA ASN A 3 -28.21 1.12 -10.15
C ASN A 3 -28.98 0.89 -11.45
N SER A 4 -29.79 1.86 -11.89
CA SER A 4 -30.46 1.84 -13.20
C SER A 4 -29.49 2.29 -14.30
N ILE A 5 -28.46 1.50 -14.54
CA ILE A 5 -27.56 1.67 -15.69
C ILE A 5 -27.98 0.62 -16.72
N PRO A 6 -28.31 0.99 -17.97
CA PRO A 6 -28.70 0.03 -18.98
C PRO A 6 -27.48 -0.79 -19.40
N TYR A 7 -27.33 -1.97 -18.80
CA TYR A 7 -26.39 -2.98 -19.24
C TYR A 7 -27.03 -3.85 -20.32
N ALA A 8 -26.23 -4.35 -21.26
CA ALA A 8 -26.68 -5.40 -22.16
C ALA A 8 -27.02 -6.67 -21.35
N PRO A 9 -28.01 -7.48 -21.76
CA PRO A 9 -28.50 -8.62 -20.97
C PRO A 9 -27.44 -9.72 -20.73
N ASN A 10 -26.31 -9.66 -21.42
CA ASN A 10 -25.16 -10.54 -21.27
C ASN A 10 -24.03 -9.96 -20.39
N VAL A 11 -24.24 -8.82 -19.73
CA VAL A 11 -23.26 -8.20 -18.83
C VAL A 11 -23.64 -8.48 -17.38
N LEU A 12 -22.73 -9.11 -16.65
CA LEU A 12 -22.81 -9.31 -15.21
C LEU A 12 -21.67 -8.51 -14.55
N ASP A 13 -22.01 -7.63 -13.60
CA ASP A 13 -21.01 -6.92 -12.82
C ASP A 13 -20.45 -7.86 -11.74
N ILE A 14 -19.15 -8.13 -11.82
CA ILE A 14 -18.40 -9.03 -10.93
C ILE A 14 -17.18 -8.31 -10.33
N GLY A 15 -17.30 -6.99 -10.09
CA GLY A 15 -16.26 -6.19 -9.45
C GLY A 15 -15.75 -6.80 -8.14
N GLY A 16 -14.45 -6.67 -7.87
CA GLY A 16 -13.85 -7.11 -6.61
C GLY A 16 -13.57 -8.62 -6.48
N LEU A 17 -13.69 -9.42 -7.55
CA LEU A 17 -13.46 -10.88 -7.52
C LEU A 17 -12.08 -11.30 -6.93
N HIS A 18 -11.09 -10.42 -6.99
CA HIS A 18 -9.73 -10.65 -6.48
C HIS A 18 -9.58 -10.34 -4.98
N ILE A 19 -10.53 -9.62 -4.37
CA ILE A 19 -10.49 -9.26 -2.96
C ILE A 19 -10.87 -10.49 -2.14
N LYS A 20 -10.04 -10.83 -1.16
CA LYS A 20 -10.24 -11.98 -0.27
C LYS A 20 -10.30 -11.48 1.18
N PRO A 21 -10.96 -12.22 2.09
CA PRO A 21 -10.85 -11.94 3.51
C PRO A 21 -9.37 -11.89 3.93
N GLY A 22 -9.02 -10.86 4.71
CA GLY A 22 -7.65 -10.64 5.16
C GLY A 22 -7.10 -11.88 5.88
N GLN A 23 -5.89 -12.29 5.49
CA GLN A 23 -5.16 -13.39 6.10
C GLN A 23 -4.13 -12.89 7.11
N PRO A 24 -3.66 -13.74 8.03
CA PRO A 24 -2.58 -13.38 8.95
C PRO A 24 -1.32 -12.92 8.20
N LEU A 25 -0.80 -11.75 8.59
CA LEU A 25 0.40 -11.18 8.00
C LEU A 25 1.67 -11.93 8.46
N PRO A 26 2.72 -11.98 7.62
CA PRO A 26 4.04 -12.46 8.02
C PRO A 26 4.55 -11.77 9.29
N LYS A 27 5.24 -12.53 10.14
CA LYS A 27 5.66 -12.08 11.48
C LYS A 27 6.42 -10.75 11.46
N ASP A 28 7.30 -10.53 10.48
CA ASP A 28 8.12 -9.32 10.37
C ASP A 28 7.30 -8.06 10.02
N ILE A 29 6.21 -8.22 9.26
CA ILE A 29 5.28 -7.13 8.93
C ILE A 29 4.36 -6.88 10.13
N THR A 30 3.89 -7.94 10.78
CA THR A 30 3.04 -7.85 11.98
C THR A 30 3.75 -7.10 13.10
N GLU A 31 4.99 -7.48 13.43
CA GLU A 31 5.78 -6.80 14.48
C GLU A 31 6.00 -5.31 14.17
N PHE A 32 6.24 -4.99 12.90
CA PHE A 32 6.34 -3.59 12.46
C PHE A 32 5.02 -2.86 12.65
N ILE A 33 3.90 -3.43 12.21
CA ILE A 33 2.58 -2.78 12.34
C ILE A 33 2.20 -2.59 13.82
N THR A 34 2.44 -3.59 14.67
CA THR A 34 2.18 -3.51 16.11
C THR A 34 2.99 -2.40 16.78
N SER A 35 4.22 -2.14 16.32
CA SER A 35 5.05 -1.04 16.85
C SER A 35 4.44 0.35 16.61
N TYR A 36 3.52 0.48 15.65
CA TYR A 36 2.83 1.72 15.31
C TYR A 36 1.31 1.62 15.51
N GLU A 37 0.82 0.69 16.33
CA GLU A 37 -0.62 0.43 16.47
C GLU A 37 -1.42 1.67 16.92
N GLN A 38 -0.81 2.52 17.77
CA GLN A 38 -1.43 3.75 18.27
C GLN A 38 -1.66 4.79 17.17
N ASP A 39 -0.64 5.09 16.37
CA ASP A 39 -0.70 6.11 15.30
C ASP A 39 -1.22 5.53 13.96
N GLY A 40 -1.16 4.21 13.82
CA GLY A 40 -1.50 3.47 12.61
C GLY A 40 -0.35 3.41 11.59
N ILE A 41 -0.64 2.76 10.46
CA ILE A 41 0.28 2.62 9.34
C ILE A 41 -0.25 3.26 8.06
N ILE A 42 0.69 3.72 7.24
CA ILE A 42 0.48 4.21 5.89
C ILE A 42 1.07 3.18 4.94
N TYR A 43 0.28 2.67 4.02
CA TYR A 43 0.76 1.82 2.95
C TYR A 43 0.96 2.65 1.69
N PHE A 44 2.17 2.66 1.14
CA PHE A 44 2.53 3.38 -0.07
C PHE A 44 2.93 2.38 -1.16
N ALA A 45 2.10 2.23 -2.19
CA ALA A 45 2.36 1.32 -3.30
C ALA A 45 1.90 1.92 -4.63
N MET A 46 2.85 2.23 -5.52
CA MET A 46 2.60 2.92 -6.79
C MET A 46 2.39 1.97 -7.99
N GLY A 47 2.21 0.67 -7.73
CA GLY A 47 2.05 -0.35 -8.78
C GLY A 47 3.31 -0.51 -9.65
N THR A 48 3.14 -1.11 -10.83
CA THR A 48 4.20 -1.25 -11.85
C THR A 48 4.52 0.05 -12.58
N THR A 49 3.70 1.09 -12.39
CA THR A 49 3.80 2.38 -13.07
C THR A 49 4.99 3.21 -12.59
N MET A 50 5.46 2.97 -11.36
CA MET A 50 6.59 3.67 -10.78
C MET A 50 7.82 2.76 -10.73
N ASP A 51 8.69 2.91 -11.72
CA ASP A 51 10.04 2.35 -11.68
C ASP A 51 10.88 3.17 -10.69
N SER A 52 11.37 2.51 -9.64
CA SER A 52 12.22 3.12 -8.61
C SER A 52 13.46 3.79 -9.20
N ASN A 53 14.01 3.22 -10.28
CA ASN A 53 15.18 3.75 -10.98
C ASN A 53 14.87 5.06 -11.74
N LYS A 54 13.59 5.30 -12.06
CA LYS A 54 13.14 6.54 -12.73
C LYS A 54 12.74 7.62 -11.73
N LEU A 55 12.55 7.27 -10.46
CA LEU A 55 12.39 8.25 -9.39
C LEU A 55 13.76 8.85 -9.10
N GLY A 56 14.11 9.94 -9.81
CA GLY A 56 15.39 10.62 -9.62
C GLY A 56 15.69 10.89 -8.14
N LYS A 57 16.97 10.77 -7.75
CA LYS A 57 17.46 10.80 -6.36
C LYS A 57 16.83 11.90 -5.49
N TRP A 58 16.63 13.09 -6.05
CA TRP A 58 16.04 14.23 -5.33
C TRP A 58 14.60 13.97 -4.86
N LYS A 59 13.79 13.22 -5.63
CA LYS A 59 12.42 12.85 -5.25
C LYS A 59 12.43 11.81 -4.13
N LEU A 60 13.28 10.79 -4.27
CA LEU A 60 13.46 9.75 -3.25
C LEU A 60 13.89 10.37 -1.93
N ASP A 61 14.88 11.26 -1.95
CA ASP A 61 15.38 11.92 -0.75
C ASP A 61 14.29 12.78 -0.08
N ARG A 62 13.44 13.44 -0.85
CA ARG A 62 12.31 14.21 -0.32
C ARG A 62 11.23 13.30 0.29
N LEU A 63 10.92 12.17 -0.35
CA LEU A 63 9.96 11.19 0.17
C LEU A 63 10.46 10.56 1.47
N ILE A 64 11.73 10.13 1.52
CA ILE A 64 12.36 9.56 2.72
C ILE A 64 12.30 10.56 3.89
N ARG A 65 12.67 11.82 3.63
CA ARG A 65 12.59 12.88 4.65
C ARG A 65 11.15 13.13 5.10
N LEU A 66 10.21 13.20 4.17
CA LEU A 66 8.79 13.38 4.50
C LEU A 66 8.28 12.24 5.38
N PHE A 67 8.52 10.98 4.98
CA PHE A 67 8.08 9.82 5.76
C PHE A 67 8.71 9.78 7.15
N GLY A 68 9.98 10.16 7.29
CA GLY A 68 10.65 10.26 8.59
C GLY A 68 10.07 11.31 9.54
N THR A 69 9.27 12.25 9.06
CA THR A 69 8.58 13.25 9.92
C THR A 69 7.24 12.76 10.46
N LEU A 70 6.74 11.63 9.95
CA LEU A 70 5.45 11.07 10.33
C LEU A 70 5.59 10.23 11.60
N LYS A 71 4.52 10.21 12.41
CA LYS A 71 4.44 9.33 13.59
C LYS A 71 4.03 7.91 13.21
N GLN A 72 3.33 7.77 12.08
CA GLN A 72 2.88 6.50 11.53
C GLN A 72 4.05 5.67 11.00
N GLY A 73 3.88 4.35 11.06
CA GLY A 73 4.72 3.41 10.31
C GLY A 73 4.39 3.46 8.83
N VAL A 74 5.39 3.56 7.96
CA VAL A 74 5.23 3.60 6.51
C VAL A 74 5.72 2.30 5.89
N LEU A 75 4.80 1.55 5.29
CA LEU A 75 5.10 0.40 4.46
C LEU A 75 5.22 0.87 3.01
N TRP A 76 6.43 0.90 2.45
CA TRP A 76 6.68 1.42 1.11
C TRP A 76 7.08 0.28 0.16
N LYS A 77 6.17 -0.08 -0.76
CA LYS A 77 6.44 -1.04 -1.82
C LYS A 77 7.38 -0.45 -2.88
N ILE A 78 8.64 -0.88 -2.88
CA ILE A 78 9.67 -0.43 -3.81
C ILE A 78 10.77 -1.49 -3.95
N ASP A 79 11.29 -1.67 -5.17
CA ASP A 79 12.43 -2.55 -5.46
C ASP A 79 13.72 -1.72 -5.53
N SER A 80 14.25 -1.38 -4.34
CA SER A 80 15.47 -0.55 -4.19
C SER A 80 16.25 -0.94 -2.94
N PRO A 81 17.04 -2.03 -2.98
CA PRO A 81 17.86 -2.47 -1.85
C PRO A 81 18.83 -1.38 -1.35
N GLU A 82 19.33 -0.53 -2.24
CA GLU A 82 20.26 0.55 -1.96
C GLU A 82 19.68 1.64 -1.03
N LEU A 83 18.34 1.74 -0.94
CA LEU A 83 17.70 2.70 -0.05
C LEU A 83 17.69 2.25 1.40
N SER A 84 17.80 0.95 1.67
CA SER A 84 17.67 0.37 3.02
C SER A 84 18.57 1.02 4.07
N ALA A 85 19.80 1.41 3.70
CA ALA A 85 20.75 2.06 4.61
C ALA A 85 20.40 3.52 4.97
N ARG A 86 19.43 4.12 4.30
CA ARG A 86 19.06 5.54 4.42
C ARG A 86 17.65 5.75 5.00
N LEU A 87 16.96 4.66 5.36
CA LEU A 87 15.58 4.73 5.81
C LEU A 87 15.47 5.13 7.27
N PRO A 88 14.52 6.01 7.61
CA PRO A 88 14.08 6.22 8.99
C PRO A 88 13.54 4.92 9.62
N SER A 89 13.57 4.83 10.94
CA SER A 89 13.07 3.66 11.69
C SER A 89 11.58 3.38 11.49
N ASN A 90 10.80 4.40 11.10
CA ASN A 90 9.38 4.27 10.79
C ASN A 90 9.09 3.93 9.33
N VAL A 91 10.09 3.63 8.51
CA VAL A 91 9.89 3.26 7.10
C VAL A 91 10.43 1.86 6.84
N LYS A 92 9.56 0.97 6.37
CA LYS A 92 9.93 -0.38 5.92
C LYS A 92 9.67 -0.51 4.42
N ILE A 93 10.71 -0.86 3.68
CA ILE A 93 10.62 -1.12 2.25
C ILE A 93 10.57 -2.62 1.95
N SER A 94 9.89 -2.99 0.88
CA SER A 94 9.98 -4.33 0.30
C SER A 94 9.58 -4.27 -1.17
N LYS A 95 10.18 -5.16 -1.98
CA LYS A 95 9.73 -5.40 -3.36
C LYS A 95 8.30 -5.93 -3.40
N TRP A 96 7.92 -6.72 -2.40
CA TRP A 96 6.62 -7.36 -2.33
C TRP A 96 6.02 -7.26 -0.93
N PHE A 97 4.72 -6.97 -0.89
CA PHE A 97 3.90 -6.94 0.31
C PHE A 97 2.57 -7.66 0.05
N PRO A 98 2.00 -8.35 1.06
CA PRO A 98 0.65 -8.90 0.99
C PRO A 98 -0.38 -7.75 1.05
N GLN A 99 -0.60 -7.10 -0.10
CA GLN A 99 -1.39 -5.87 -0.21
C GLN A 99 -2.81 -6.01 0.34
N ASN A 100 -3.54 -7.06 -0.06
CA ASN A 100 -4.90 -7.33 0.43
C ASN A 100 -4.96 -7.40 1.95
N ASP A 101 -4.00 -8.11 2.57
CA ASP A 101 -3.98 -8.34 4.01
C ASP A 101 -3.58 -7.08 4.78
N ILE A 102 -2.67 -6.27 4.23
CA ILE A 102 -2.31 -4.96 4.80
C ILE A 102 -3.49 -3.99 4.72
N LEU A 103 -4.19 -3.94 3.58
CA LEU A 103 -5.34 -3.06 3.39
C LEU A 103 -6.52 -3.49 4.28
N ALA A 104 -6.69 -4.79 4.53
CA ALA A 104 -7.69 -5.32 5.46
C ALA A 104 -7.31 -5.13 6.94
N HIS A 105 -6.07 -4.74 7.27
CA HIS A 105 -5.62 -4.64 8.65
C HIS A 105 -6.19 -3.38 9.34
N PRO A 106 -6.72 -3.46 10.58
CA PRO A 106 -7.38 -2.33 11.25
C PRO A 106 -6.46 -1.14 11.52
N SER A 107 -5.15 -1.38 11.65
CA SER A 107 -4.15 -0.32 11.82
C SER A 107 -3.80 0.43 10.53
N CYS A 108 -4.23 -0.06 9.35
CA CYS A 108 -4.02 0.64 8.07
C CYS A 108 -4.96 1.84 7.99
N ARG A 109 -4.39 3.06 8.03
CA ARG A 109 -5.17 4.31 8.04
C ARG A 109 -5.21 5.01 6.70
N LEU A 110 -4.18 4.81 5.88
CA LEU A 110 -4.03 5.49 4.61
C LEU A 110 -3.33 4.59 3.62
N PHE A 111 -3.89 4.51 2.43
CA PHE A 111 -3.26 3.89 1.28
C PHE A 111 -2.97 4.94 0.20
N ILE A 112 -1.69 5.08 -0.13
CA ILE A 112 -1.21 5.96 -1.21
C ILE A 112 -0.89 5.08 -2.41
N THR A 113 -1.67 5.24 -3.48
CA THR A 113 -1.58 4.45 -4.70
C THR A 113 -1.65 5.31 -5.95
N HIS A 114 -1.30 4.73 -7.10
CA HIS A 114 -1.39 5.40 -8.41
C HIS A 114 -2.82 5.47 -8.96
N GLY A 115 -3.80 4.94 -8.24
CA GLY A 115 -5.20 4.89 -8.68
C GLY A 115 -5.49 3.77 -9.66
N GLY A 116 -4.67 2.72 -9.71
CA GLY A 116 -4.97 1.53 -10.52
C GLY A 116 -6.27 0.88 -10.08
N ILE A 117 -7.07 0.38 -11.03
CA ILE A 117 -8.44 -0.11 -10.76
C ILE A 117 -8.49 -1.20 -9.67
N HIS A 118 -7.53 -2.11 -9.61
CA HIS A 118 -7.41 -3.13 -8.56
C HIS A 118 -7.12 -2.49 -7.19
N SER A 119 -6.16 -1.56 -7.14
CA SER A 119 -5.88 -0.81 -5.93
C SER A 119 -7.09 -0.01 -5.44
N ALA A 120 -7.88 0.57 -6.35
CA ALA A 120 -9.10 1.27 -6.00
C ALA A 120 -10.16 0.32 -5.41
N PHE A 121 -10.38 -0.84 -6.05
CA PHE A 121 -11.31 -1.86 -5.54
C PHE A 121 -10.88 -2.41 -4.17
N GLU A 122 -9.60 -2.66 -3.93
CA GLU A 122 -9.09 -3.18 -2.64
C GLU A 122 -9.13 -2.15 -1.50
N SER A 123 -9.35 -0.86 -1.81
CA SER A 123 -9.33 0.23 -0.82
C SER A 123 -10.71 0.70 -0.36
N ILE A 124 -11.76 0.26 -1.06
CA ILE A 124 -13.16 0.63 -0.82
C ILE A 124 -13.82 -0.53 -0.07
#